data_AF-A0A936CE89-F1
#
_entry.id   AF-A0A936CE89-F1
#
_cell.length_a   1.000
_cell.length_b   1.000
_cell.length_c   1.000
_cell.angle_alpha   90.00
_cell.angle_beta   90.00
_cell.angle_gamma   90.00
#
_symmetry.space_group_name_H-M   'P 1'
#
loop_
_entity.id
_entity.type
_entity.pdbx_description
1 polymer ?
#
loop_
_entity_poly.entity_id
_entity_poly.type
_entity_poly.pdbx_seq_one_letter_code
_entity_poly.pdbx_strand_id
1 'polypeptide(L)'
;MTHEGVAALERWLATREPAPPAALAARLRELARAAEGEDCAPGVASSGASDAGASSGDGTPAAAAHAATLVQATGRVLERLLRAHETARGSALELVAADALATYAMEALGDAPDALEHRCEWAMRYFAGIADSA
;
A
#
# COMPACT_ATOMS: atom_id res chain seq x y z
N MET A 1 -13.17 -1.94 13.10
CA MET A 1 -12.81 -2.11 11.67
C MET A 1 -11.30 -2.21 11.60
N THR A 2 -10.72 -3.13 10.84
CA THR A 2 -10.50 -4.53 11.21
C THR A 2 -9.00 -4.73 11.50
N HIS A 3 -8.61 -5.25 12.68
CA HIS A 3 -7.23 -5.71 12.96
C HIS A 3 -6.72 -6.81 12.00
N GLU A 4 -7.58 -7.21 11.07
CA GLU A 4 -7.37 -8.25 10.08
C GLU A 4 -6.42 -7.78 8.97
N GLY A 5 -6.40 -6.50 8.59
CA GLY A 5 -5.54 -5.98 7.53
C GLY A 5 -4.05 -6.04 7.89
N VAL A 6 -3.69 -5.57 9.09
CA VAL A 6 -2.33 -5.61 9.65
C VAL A 6 -1.93 -7.04 9.94
N ALA A 7 -2.82 -7.85 10.52
CA ALA A 7 -2.50 -9.26 10.76
C ALA A 7 -2.25 -10.02 9.45
N ALA A 8 -2.98 -9.67 8.39
CA ALA A 8 -2.83 -10.30 7.09
C ALA A 8 -1.58 -9.76 6.34
N LEU A 9 -1.26 -8.47 6.48
CA LEU A 9 0.02 -7.91 6.06
C LEU A 9 1.20 -8.56 6.80
N GLU A 10 1.11 -8.78 8.10
CA GLU A 10 2.16 -9.43 8.89
C GLU A 10 2.44 -10.85 8.41
N ARG A 11 1.37 -11.60 8.09
CA ARG A 11 1.50 -12.93 7.47
C ARG A 11 2.13 -12.84 6.08
N TRP A 12 1.74 -11.88 5.25
CA TRP A 12 2.28 -11.70 3.90
C TRP A 12 3.76 -11.29 3.92
N LEU A 13 4.17 -10.39 4.82
CA LEU A 13 5.57 -9.99 5.01
C LEU A 13 6.44 -11.18 5.45
N ALA A 14 5.88 -12.09 6.25
CA ALA A 14 6.59 -13.29 6.69
C ALA A 14 6.88 -14.28 5.55
N THR A 15 6.24 -14.14 4.38
CA THR A 15 6.50 -14.98 3.20
C THR A 15 7.52 -14.37 2.23
N ARG A 16 8.08 -13.18 2.51
CA ARG A 16 9.01 -12.51 1.58
C ARG A 16 10.40 -13.15 1.66
N GLU A 17 11.00 -13.38 0.50
CA GLU A 17 12.37 -13.84 0.37
C GLU A 17 13.17 -12.94 -0.59
N PRO A 18 14.26 -12.28 -0.13
CA PRO A 18 14.76 -12.28 1.25
C PRO A 18 13.80 -11.56 2.20
N ALA A 19 13.75 -12.01 3.46
CA ALA A 19 12.98 -11.34 4.50
C ALA A 19 13.54 -9.93 4.77
N PRO A 20 12.69 -8.92 5.03
CA PRO A 20 13.17 -7.58 5.37
C PRO A 20 13.98 -7.61 6.69
N PRO A 21 15.04 -6.80 6.82
CA PRO A 21 15.77 -6.66 8.08
C PRO A 21 14.84 -6.32 9.24
N ALA A 22 15.11 -6.86 10.44
CA ALA A 22 14.19 -6.79 11.58
C ALA A 22 13.76 -5.35 11.94
N ALA A 23 14.67 -4.38 11.88
CA ALA A 23 14.37 -2.97 12.14
C ALA A 23 13.39 -2.38 11.10
N LEU A 24 13.59 -2.69 9.82
CA LEU A 24 12.68 -2.28 8.76
C LEU A 24 11.31 -2.97 8.94
N ALA A 25 11.30 -4.27 9.17
CA ALA A 25 10.07 -5.04 9.40
C ALA A 25 9.26 -4.51 10.59
N ALA A 26 9.91 -4.13 11.69
CA ALA A 26 9.26 -3.50 12.84
C ALA A 26 8.62 -2.15 12.43
N ARG A 27 9.37 -1.32 11.70
CA ARG A 27 8.89 -0.01 11.26
C ARG A 27 7.71 -0.10 10.29
N LEU A 28 7.75 -1.03 9.34
CA LEU A 28 6.64 -1.26 8.40
C LEU A 28 5.34 -1.62 9.14
N ARG A 29 5.40 -2.45 10.18
CA ARG A 29 4.23 -2.83 10.98
C ARG A 29 3.66 -1.64 11.76
N GLU A 30 4.51 -0.80 12.34
CA GLU A 30 4.07 0.42 13.02
C GLU A 30 3.34 1.36 12.07
N LEU A 31 3.90 1.58 10.87
CA LEU A 31 3.33 2.46 9.86
C LEU A 31 2.01 1.92 9.31
N ALA A 32 1.92 0.61 9.07
CA ALA A 32 0.68 -0.03 8.62
C ALA A 32 -0.43 0.04 9.68
N ARG A 33 -0.09 -0.17 10.96
CA ARG A 33 -1.05 0.00 12.06
C ARG A 33 -1.52 1.44 12.22
N ALA A 34 -0.62 2.40 12.00
CA ALA A 34 -1.02 3.80 11.97
C ALA A 34 -2.02 4.04 10.83
N ALA A 35 -1.76 3.47 9.64
CA ALA A 35 -2.62 3.57 8.44
C ALA A 35 -4.03 3.00 8.63
N GLU A 36 -4.19 1.91 9.39
CA GLU A 36 -5.49 1.32 9.73
C GLU A 36 -6.34 2.26 10.62
N GLY A 37 -7.22 3.04 9.99
CA GLY A 37 -8.13 3.92 10.74
C GLY A 37 -8.86 4.98 9.92
N GLU A 38 -8.51 5.17 8.64
CA GLU A 38 -9.20 6.12 7.76
C GLU A 38 -9.65 5.41 6.48
N ASP A 39 -10.96 5.25 6.33
CA ASP A 39 -11.58 4.69 5.13
C ASP A 39 -11.37 5.62 3.93
N CYS A 40 -10.25 5.46 3.23
CA CYS A 40 -10.13 5.88 1.85
C CYS A 40 -10.25 4.62 0.99
N ALA A 41 -11.48 4.19 0.74
CA ALA A 41 -11.76 3.00 -0.06
C ALA A 41 -11.04 3.09 -1.41
N PRO A 42 -10.40 2.01 -1.90
CA PRO A 42 -9.99 1.93 -3.28
C PRO A 42 -11.26 2.05 -4.11
N GLY A 43 -11.32 3.06 -4.98
CA GLY A 43 -12.50 3.34 -5.79
C GLY A 43 -12.93 2.10 -6.57
N VAL A 44 -13.91 1.37 -6.06
CA VAL A 44 -14.79 0.54 -6.88
C VAL A 44 -15.68 1.50 -7.65
N ALA A 45 -15.14 2.05 -8.73
CA ALA A 45 -15.96 2.68 -9.74
C ALA A 45 -16.93 1.61 -10.26
N SER A 46 -18.18 1.68 -9.80
CA SER A 46 -19.31 1.14 -10.53
C SER A 46 -19.35 1.86 -11.88
N SER A 47 -18.81 1.23 -12.93
CA SER A 47 -19.06 1.64 -14.29
C SER A 47 -19.28 0.41 -15.17
N GLY A 48 -20.54 0.25 -15.59
CA GLY A 48 -20.92 -0.47 -16.82
C GLY A 48 -20.63 -1.96 -16.87
N ALA A 49 -21.60 -2.76 -16.43
CA ALA A 49 -21.74 -4.12 -16.94
C ALA A 49 -21.93 -4.07 -18.47
N SER A 50 -21.00 -4.67 -19.22
CA SER A 50 -21.26 -5.27 -20.53
C SER A 50 -20.20 -6.33 -20.82
N ASP A 51 -20.59 -7.55 -20.46
CA ASP A 51 -20.31 -8.85 -21.09
C ASP A 51 -19.00 -9.02 -21.88
N ALA A 52 -18.06 -9.82 -21.31
CA ALA A 52 -17.55 -11.03 -21.94
C ALA A 52 -16.39 -11.65 -21.12
N GLY A 53 -16.51 -12.96 -20.84
CA GLY A 53 -15.36 -13.82 -20.55
C GLY A 53 -15.08 -14.06 -19.07
N ALA A 54 -15.66 -15.14 -18.54
CA ALA A 54 -15.24 -15.71 -17.26
C ALA A 54 -13.77 -16.14 -17.32
N SER A 55 -12.88 -15.31 -16.76
CA SER A 55 -11.60 -15.76 -16.24
C SER A 55 -11.74 -15.83 -14.73
N SER A 56 -11.39 -16.97 -14.15
CA SER A 56 -11.41 -17.20 -12.71
C SER A 56 -10.44 -16.26 -12.01
N GLY A 57 -10.92 -15.06 -11.69
CA GLY A 57 -10.20 -14.06 -10.91
C GLY A 57 -10.15 -14.48 -9.45
N ASP A 58 -9.20 -15.33 -9.09
CA ASP A 58 -8.78 -15.54 -7.69
C ASP A 58 -7.83 -14.42 -7.23
N GLY A 59 -8.18 -13.18 -7.56
CA GLY A 59 -7.57 -12.01 -6.94
C GLY A 59 -8.12 -11.91 -5.53
N THR A 60 -7.62 -12.73 -4.60
CA THR A 60 -8.17 -12.86 -3.26
C THR A 60 -8.35 -11.47 -2.61
N PRO A 61 -9.50 -11.15 -2.00
CA PRO A 61 -9.77 -9.83 -1.42
C PRO A 61 -8.71 -9.38 -0.39
N ALA A 62 -8.00 -10.33 0.22
CA ALA A 62 -6.89 -10.08 1.14
C ALA A 62 -5.69 -9.37 0.46
N ALA A 63 -5.30 -9.77 -0.76
CA ALA A 63 -4.16 -9.16 -1.45
C ALA A 63 -4.43 -7.69 -1.80
N ALA A 64 -5.64 -7.40 -2.26
CA ALA A 64 -6.09 -6.03 -2.53
C ALA A 64 -6.13 -5.18 -1.25
N ALA A 65 -6.57 -5.76 -0.13
CA ALA A 65 -6.58 -5.08 1.17
C ALA A 65 -5.16 -4.73 1.63
N HIS A 66 -4.19 -5.65 1.53
CA HIS A 66 -2.79 -5.37 1.90
C HIS A 66 -2.20 -4.25 1.05
N ALA A 67 -2.39 -4.31 -0.27
CA ALA A 67 -1.89 -3.29 -1.17
C ALA A 67 -2.43 -1.90 -0.81
N ALA A 68 -3.73 -1.79 -0.51
CA ALA A 68 -4.34 -0.53 -0.09
C ALA A 68 -3.71 -0.01 1.22
N THR A 69 -3.56 -0.86 2.24
CA THR A 69 -2.90 -0.49 3.51
C THR A 69 -1.47 0.00 3.29
N LEU A 70 -0.71 -0.67 2.42
CA LEU A 70 0.68 -0.31 2.11
C LEU A 70 0.78 1.02 1.35
N VAL A 71 -0.11 1.26 0.37
CA VAL A 71 -0.19 2.55 -0.34
C VAL A 71 -0.53 3.69 0.62
N GLN A 72 -1.52 3.51 1.49
CA GLN A 72 -1.91 4.52 2.47
C GLN A 72 -0.79 4.81 3.49
N ALA A 73 -0.13 3.76 3.99
CA ALA A 73 1.01 3.90 4.89
C ALA A 73 2.17 4.68 4.23
N THR A 74 2.45 4.38 2.95
CA THR A 74 3.43 5.13 2.14
C THR A 74 3.05 6.61 2.07
N GLY A 75 1.80 6.89 1.70
CA GLY A 75 1.33 8.24 1.51
C GLY A 75 1.46 9.11 2.76
N ARG A 76 1.12 8.57 3.94
CA ARG A 76 1.23 9.30 5.20
C ARG A 76 2.67 9.63 5.59
N VAL A 77 3.60 8.71 5.32
CA VAL A 77 5.02 8.99 5.57
C VAL A 77 5.49 10.11 4.64
N LEU A 78 5.16 10.04 3.35
CA LEU A 78 5.53 11.07 2.38
C LEU A 78 4.91 12.42 2.73
N GLU A 79 3.61 12.47 3.05
CA GLU A 79 2.92 13.69 3.45
C GLU A 79 3.60 14.33 4.66
N ARG A 80 3.88 13.54 5.71
CA ARG A 80 4.57 14.03 6.91
C ARG A 80 5.95 14.60 6.57
N LEU A 81 6.75 13.88 5.79
CA LEU A 81 8.11 14.29 5.43
C LEU A 81 8.11 15.57 4.58
N LEU A 82 7.18 15.67 3.62
CA LEU A 82 7.05 16.83 2.75
C LEU A 82 6.59 18.07 3.53
N ARG A 83 5.52 17.95 4.34
CA ARG A 83 5.01 19.05 5.19
C ARG A 83 6.05 19.56 6.19
N ALA A 84 6.88 18.66 6.73
CA ALA A 84 7.94 19.01 7.67
C ALA A 84 9.24 19.44 6.99
N HIS A 85 9.32 19.38 5.65
CA HIS A 85 10.53 19.59 4.86
C HIS A 85 11.74 18.76 5.36
N GLU A 86 11.49 17.53 5.83
CA GLU A 86 12.50 16.66 6.43
C GLU A 86 13.39 15.97 5.39
N THR A 87 14.51 16.61 5.04
CA THR A 87 15.49 16.10 4.06
C THR A 87 16.81 15.65 4.67
N ALA A 88 16.93 15.69 6.00
CA ALA A 88 18.15 15.36 6.71
C ALA A 88 18.37 13.85 6.85
N ARG A 89 19.60 13.44 7.22
CA ARG A 89 19.93 12.03 7.51
C ARG A 89 18.98 11.38 8.54
N GLY A 90 18.40 12.17 9.44
CA GLY A 90 17.42 11.70 10.43
C GLY A 90 16.13 11.10 9.81
N SER A 91 15.73 11.53 8.61
CA SER A 91 14.55 10.99 7.91
C SER A 91 14.87 9.83 6.95
N ALA A 92 16.14 9.40 6.86
CA ALA A 92 16.56 8.36 5.92
C ALA A 92 15.83 7.02 6.16
N LEU A 93 15.62 6.63 7.42
CA LEU A 93 14.87 5.40 7.73
C LEU A 93 13.41 5.50 7.29
N GLU A 94 12.80 6.69 7.38
CA GLU A 94 11.41 6.92 6.99
C GLU A 94 11.25 6.88 5.48
N LEU A 95 12.21 7.46 4.74
CA LEU A 95 12.26 7.36 3.28
C LEU A 95 12.44 5.92 2.81
N VAL A 96 13.35 5.15 3.44
CA VAL A 96 13.54 3.72 3.14
C VAL A 96 12.29 2.91 3.48
N ALA A 97 11.61 3.23 4.58
CA ALA A 97 10.36 2.57 4.93
C ALA A 97 9.25 2.90 3.92
N ALA A 98 9.12 4.15 3.48
CA ALA A 98 8.16 4.54 2.46
C ALA A 98 8.43 3.85 1.11
N ASP A 99 9.69 3.77 0.69
CA ASP A 99 10.10 3.06 -0.53
C ASP A 99 9.76 1.56 -0.46
N ALA A 100 10.03 0.92 0.68
CA ALA A 100 9.70 -0.48 0.90
C ALA A 100 8.17 -0.71 0.92
N LEU A 101 7.40 0.18 1.56
CA LEU A 101 5.93 0.10 1.56
C LEU A 101 5.37 0.23 0.14
N ALA A 102 5.89 1.18 -0.66
CA ALA A 102 5.49 1.35 -2.05
C ALA A 102 5.82 0.12 -2.90
N THR A 103 7.04 -0.42 -2.74
CA THR A 103 7.49 -1.62 -3.43
C THR A 103 6.58 -2.81 -3.09
N TYR A 104 6.32 -3.05 -1.81
CA TYR A 104 5.47 -4.14 -1.35
C TYR A 104 4.00 -3.97 -1.73
N ALA A 105 3.51 -2.73 -1.81
CA ALA A 105 2.18 -2.46 -2.34
C ALA A 105 2.07 -2.95 -3.78
N MET A 106 3.03 -2.58 -4.64
CA MET A 106 3.03 -2.99 -6.05
C MET A 106 3.21 -4.50 -6.22
N GLU A 107 4.04 -5.12 -5.39
CA GLU A 107 4.20 -6.58 -5.38
C GLU A 107 2.88 -7.28 -5.02
N ALA A 108 2.17 -6.80 -3.98
CA ALA A 108 0.85 -7.33 -3.60
C ALA A 108 -0.23 -7.07 -4.67
N LEU A 109 -0.10 -6.00 -5.46
CA LEU A 109 -0.98 -5.75 -6.62
C LEU A 109 -0.71 -6.74 -7.77
N GLY A 110 0.55 -7.16 -7.95
CA GLY A 110 0.97 -8.11 -8.98
C GLY A 110 0.32 -9.49 -8.86
N ASP A 111 -0.14 -9.87 -7.67
CA ASP A 111 -0.86 -11.13 -7.42
C ASP A 111 -2.25 -11.18 -8.07
N ALA A 112 -2.76 -10.05 -8.62
CA ALA A 112 -4.05 -9.96 -9.32
C ALA A 112 -3.92 -9.18 -10.65
N PRO A 113 -3.43 -9.82 -11.73
CA PRO A 113 -3.03 -9.13 -12.96
C PRO A 113 -4.17 -8.39 -13.67
N ASP A 114 -5.40 -8.93 -13.62
CA ASP A 114 -6.57 -8.36 -14.31
C ASP A 114 -6.96 -6.97 -13.78
N ALA A 115 -6.58 -6.64 -12.54
CA ALA A 115 -6.87 -5.36 -11.91
C ALA A 115 -5.60 -4.50 -11.69
N LEU A 116 -4.43 -4.97 -12.14
CA LEU A 116 -3.14 -4.36 -11.84
C LEU A 116 -3.07 -2.92 -12.34
N GLU A 117 -3.42 -2.67 -13.61
CA GLU A 117 -3.36 -1.35 -14.22
C GLU A 117 -4.21 -0.33 -13.43
N HIS A 118 -5.49 -0.63 -13.22
CA HIS A 118 -6.41 0.25 -12.49
C HIS A 118 -5.93 0.55 -11.05
N ARG A 119 -5.36 -0.45 -10.37
CA ARG A 119 -4.87 -0.29 -8.99
C ARG A 119 -3.56 0.51 -8.94
N CYS A 120 -2.65 0.30 -9.89
CA CYS A 120 -1.45 1.12 -10.04
C CYS A 120 -1.80 2.58 -10.35
N GLU A 121 -2.76 2.82 -11.25
CA GLU A 121 -3.25 4.17 -11.53
C GLU A 121 -3.82 4.85 -10.30
N TRP A 122 -4.63 4.13 -9.50
CA TRP A 122 -5.15 4.67 -8.24
C TRP A 122 -4.02 5.04 -7.28
N ALA A 123 -3.04 4.15 -7.08
CA ALA A 123 -1.91 4.41 -6.20
C ALA A 123 -1.08 5.63 -6.66
N MET A 124 -0.80 5.73 -7.95
CA MET A 124 -0.06 6.87 -8.52
C MET A 124 -0.85 8.18 -8.38
N ARG A 125 -2.16 8.17 -8.66
CA ARG A 125 -3.03 9.35 -8.44
C ARG A 125 -3.07 9.77 -6.97
N TYR A 126 -3.11 8.80 -6.06
CA TYR A 126 -3.07 9.06 -4.62
C TYR A 126 -1.75 9.72 -4.20
N PHE A 127 -0.61 9.20 -4.65
CA PHE A 127 0.70 9.81 -4.34
C PHE A 127 0.88 11.20 -4.96
N ALA A 128 0.43 11.40 -6.20
CA ALA A 128 0.47 12.72 -6.84
C ALA A 128 -0.32 13.77 -6.04
N GLY A 129 -1.52 13.42 -5.58
CA GLY A 129 -2.34 14.32 -4.76
C GLY A 129 -1.67 14.75 -3.44
N ILE A 130 -0.82 13.90 -2.85
CA ILE A 130 -0.03 14.23 -1.67
C ILE A 130 1.05 15.27 -2.01
N ALA A 131 1.78 15.06 -3.10
CA ALA A 131 2.83 15.98 -3.52
C ALA A 131 2.29 17.38 -3.86
N ASP A 132 1.08 17.47 -4.43
CA ASP A 132 0.42 18.75 -4.75
C ASP A 132 -0.13 19.47 -3.50
N SER A 133 -0.35 18.74 -2.40
CA SER A 133 -1.00 19.25 -1.18
C SER A 133 -0.04 19.53 -0.02
N ALA A 134 1.24 19.18 -0.18
CA ALA A 134 2.28 19.32 0.84
C ALA A 134 3.15 20.56 0.60
#